data_AF-A0A9P7KDS8-F1
#
_entry.id   AF-A0A9P7KDS8-F1
#
_cell.length_a   1.000
_cell.length_b   1.000
_cell.length_c   1.000
_cell.angle_alpha   90.00
_cell.angle_beta   90.00
_cell.angle_gamma   90.00
#
_symmetry.space_group_name_H-M   'P 1'
#
loop_
_entity.id
_entity.type
_entity.pdbx_description
1 polymer ?
#
loop_
_entity_poly.entity_id
_entity_poly.type
_entity_poly.pdbx_seq_one_letter_code
_entity_poly.pdbx_strand_id
1 'polypeptide(L)'
;MSKIEPERLRRSSWTESKKRVYNAFLHYNGITVTKAVKNATPNKADIFKAGLANNGNVPDTFVAAGSGSFWTDVVGDLRNLFVEHTFDVAYQKLMKLDGHTITSYMTFVKKMPYSVIKWYETMESRTGLFDNSLTATVLASLVFMDPRAGMNEIDWFCFDGGSEVIHKAMTEKISTKPTLNYRAIALRETDDGESITITFDLSGGPRKLATSQVEKKYSHVISTMSMACLRMVNLKGVYLSNGQRDISKTTLHFDHF
;
A
#
# COMPACT_ATOMS: atom_id res chain seq x y z
N MET A 1 48.71 -6.03 24.04
CA MET A 1 47.32 -5.74 24.40
C MET A 1 47.12 -4.22 24.42
N SER A 2 46.88 -3.62 23.27
CA SER A 2 46.46 -2.23 23.15
C SER A 2 45.02 -2.21 22.66
N LYS A 3 44.15 -1.55 23.42
CA LYS A 3 42.75 -1.33 23.06
C LYS A 3 42.72 -0.27 21.96
N ILE A 4 42.12 -0.63 20.82
CA ILE A 4 41.81 0.30 19.74
C ILE A 4 40.50 1.00 20.15
N GLU A 5 40.56 2.32 20.37
CA GLU A 5 39.37 3.16 20.52
C GLU A 5 38.63 3.25 19.19
N PRO A 6 37.29 3.12 19.17
CA PRO A 6 36.50 3.39 17.98
C PRO A 6 36.29 4.91 17.83
N GLU A 7 36.73 5.44 16.69
CA GLU A 7 36.57 6.83 16.27
C GLU A 7 35.12 7.30 16.40
N ARG A 8 34.99 8.51 16.96
CA ARG A 8 33.81 9.37 16.96
C ARG A 8 33.23 9.51 15.55
N LEU A 9 32.21 8.72 15.23
CA LEU A 9 31.18 9.10 14.26
C LEU A 9 30.54 10.41 14.74
N ARG A 10 30.86 11.51 14.05
CA ARG A 10 30.25 12.83 14.27
C ARG A 10 28.73 12.68 14.17
N ARG A 11 28.03 12.86 15.29
CA ARG A 11 26.58 13.08 15.33
C ARG A 11 26.31 14.39 14.59
N SER A 12 25.98 14.33 13.29
CA SER A 12 25.25 15.39 12.64
C SER A 12 23.90 15.50 13.34
N SER A 13 23.58 16.70 13.80
CA SER A 13 22.33 17.04 14.47
C SER A 13 21.15 16.68 13.58
N TRP A 14 20.43 15.62 13.94
CA TRP A 14 19.12 15.31 13.38
C TRP A 14 18.14 16.36 13.89
N THR A 15 17.72 17.28 13.02
CA THR A 15 16.63 18.20 13.34
C THR A 15 15.30 17.50 13.09
N GLU A 16 14.62 17.16 14.18
CA GLU A 16 13.25 16.65 14.18
C GLU A 16 12.29 17.78 13.79
N SER A 17 11.47 17.59 12.76
CA SER A 17 10.38 18.51 12.44
C SER A 17 9.05 17.75 12.37
N LYS A 18 8.27 17.79 13.45
CA LYS A 18 6.87 17.32 13.46
C LYS A 18 5.98 18.37 12.77
N LYS A 19 5.71 18.21 11.46
CA LYS A 19 4.73 19.06 10.74
C LYS A 19 3.34 18.41 10.75
N ARG A 20 2.43 18.90 11.60
CA ARG A 20 0.98 18.58 11.50
C ARG A 20 0.31 19.54 10.51
N VAL A 21 -0.43 19.01 9.54
CA VAL A 21 -1.14 19.80 8.52
C VAL A 21 -2.55 20.15 9.01
N TYR A 22 -2.72 21.35 9.55
CA TYR A 22 -4.00 21.83 10.10
C TYR A 22 -4.97 22.40 9.04
N ASN A 23 -4.48 22.67 7.82
CA ASN A 23 -5.23 23.39 6.77
C ASN A 23 -5.79 22.49 5.66
N ALA A 24 -5.86 21.17 5.86
CA ALA A 24 -6.49 20.29 4.88
C ALA A 24 -8.00 20.55 4.80
N PHE A 25 -8.54 20.63 3.59
CA PHE A 25 -9.97 20.77 3.35
C PHE A 25 -10.69 19.41 3.43
N LEU A 26 -11.90 19.42 3.96
CA LEU A 26 -12.84 18.32 4.01
C LEU A 26 -14.11 18.78 3.30
N HIS A 27 -14.68 17.92 2.46
CA HIS A 27 -15.88 18.25 1.70
C HIS A 27 -16.87 17.08 1.74
N TYR A 28 -18.11 17.36 2.12
CA TYR A 28 -19.22 16.40 2.05
C TYR A 28 -20.55 17.16 1.92
N ASN A 29 -21.49 16.61 1.14
CA ASN A 29 -22.83 17.18 0.96
C ASN A 29 -22.84 18.67 0.57
N GLY A 30 -21.91 19.08 -0.30
CA GLY A 30 -21.79 20.49 -0.75
C GLY A 30 -21.16 21.43 0.28
N ILE A 31 -20.76 20.94 1.45
CA ILE A 31 -20.18 21.74 2.54
C ILE A 31 -18.68 21.47 2.60
N THR A 32 -17.87 22.54 2.53
CA THR A 32 -16.41 22.49 2.67
C THR A 32 -15.97 23.14 3.97
N VAL A 33 -15.17 22.43 4.77
CA VAL A 33 -14.56 22.97 6.01
C VAL A 33 -13.08 22.59 6.07
N THR A 34 -12.27 23.30 6.84
CA THR A 34 -10.90 22.88 7.13
C THR A 34 -10.87 21.89 8.30
N LYS A 35 -9.81 21.07 8.39
CA LYS A 35 -9.55 20.21 9.56
C LYS A 35 -9.50 21.04 10.86
N ALA A 36 -8.94 22.24 10.83
CA ALA A 36 -8.96 23.14 11.99
C ALA A 36 -10.38 23.49 12.44
N VAL A 37 -11.28 23.85 11.51
CA VAL A 37 -12.69 24.16 11.82
C VAL A 37 -13.43 22.93 12.34
N LYS A 38 -13.25 21.77 11.69
CA LYS A 38 -13.84 20.50 12.17
C LYS A 38 -13.39 20.18 13.60
N ASN A 39 -12.10 20.31 13.90
CA ASN A 39 -11.55 19.99 15.22
C ASN A 39 -11.94 20.99 16.31
N ALA A 40 -12.19 22.25 15.94
CA ALA A 40 -12.67 23.28 16.87
C ALA A 40 -14.17 23.15 17.19
N THR A 41 -14.91 22.41 16.36
CA THR A 41 -16.34 22.18 16.54
C THR A 41 -16.52 20.89 17.33
N PRO A 42 -17.36 20.85 18.40
CA PRO A 42 -17.59 19.62 19.15
C PRO A 42 -18.06 18.49 18.22
N ASN A 43 -17.61 17.25 18.47
CA ASN A 43 -17.94 15.99 17.75
C ASN A 43 -19.45 15.68 17.59
N LYS A 44 -20.35 16.61 17.94
CA LYS A 44 -21.82 16.50 17.85
C LYS A 44 -22.43 17.42 16.79
N ALA A 45 -21.66 18.36 16.23
CA ALA A 45 -22.15 19.10 15.08
C ALA A 45 -22.07 18.17 13.87
N ASP A 46 -23.21 17.73 13.37
CA ASP A 46 -23.33 17.15 12.04
C ASP A 46 -23.06 18.25 10.99
N ILE A 47 -21.80 18.69 10.93
CA ILE A 47 -21.33 19.86 10.17
C ILE A 47 -21.69 19.71 8.69
N PHE A 48 -21.68 18.47 8.20
CA PHE A 48 -21.96 18.16 6.81
C PHE A 48 -23.42 17.74 6.56
N LYS A 49 -24.30 17.84 7.56
CA LYS A 49 -25.73 17.50 7.44
C LYS A 49 -25.95 16.09 6.87
N ALA A 50 -25.14 15.13 7.31
CA ALA A 50 -25.23 13.74 6.90
C ALA A 50 -26.38 13.00 7.60
N GLY A 51 -26.75 13.45 8.80
CA GLY A 51 -27.74 12.85 9.68
C GLY A 51 -29.17 13.05 9.19
N LEU A 52 -30.04 12.10 9.53
CA LEU A 52 -31.49 12.19 9.28
C LEU A 52 -32.09 13.45 9.89
N ALA A 53 -31.64 13.87 11.08
CA ALA A 53 -32.10 15.08 11.75
C ALA A 53 -31.81 16.37 10.95
N ASN A 54 -30.83 16.34 10.04
CA ASN A 54 -30.45 17.47 9.18
C ASN A 54 -30.79 17.24 7.70
N ASN A 55 -31.78 16.39 7.42
CA ASN A 55 -32.23 16.05 6.07
C ASN A 55 -31.16 15.30 5.22
N GLY A 56 -30.24 14.60 5.88
CA GLY A 56 -29.34 13.63 5.28
C GLY A 56 -29.94 12.22 5.21
N ASN A 57 -29.11 11.21 4.96
CA ASN A 57 -29.55 9.82 4.79
C ASN A 57 -28.80 8.81 5.69
N VAL A 58 -27.93 9.31 6.57
CA VAL A 58 -27.17 8.51 7.54
C VAL A 58 -27.91 8.54 8.87
N PRO A 59 -28.18 7.40 9.53
CA PRO A 59 -28.78 7.40 10.85
C PRO A 59 -27.94 8.22 11.84
N ASP A 60 -28.59 9.06 12.63
CA ASP A 60 -27.92 10.04 13.51
C ASP A 60 -26.99 9.40 14.54
N THR A 61 -27.24 8.13 14.91
CA THR A 61 -26.36 7.36 15.80
C THR A 61 -24.96 7.16 15.22
N PHE A 62 -24.85 6.93 13.91
CA PHE A 62 -23.55 6.79 13.22
C PHE A 62 -22.86 8.15 13.05
N VAL A 63 -23.63 9.20 12.77
CA VAL A 63 -23.10 10.56 12.68
C VAL A 63 -22.54 11.01 14.03
N ALA A 64 -23.25 10.71 15.13
CA ALA A 64 -22.82 11.01 16.49
C ALA A 64 -21.59 10.19 16.93
N ALA A 65 -21.47 8.93 16.50
CA ALA A 65 -20.27 8.13 16.72
C ALA A 65 -19.06 8.65 15.92
N GLY A 66 -19.33 9.34 14.81
CA GLY A 66 -18.32 9.88 13.91
C GLY A 66 -17.82 8.85 12.90
N SER A 67 -17.36 9.34 11.75
CA SER A 67 -16.91 8.49 10.65
C SER A 67 -15.68 7.64 11.00
N GLY A 68 -14.84 8.11 11.93
CA GLY A 68 -13.67 7.37 12.43
C GLY A 68 -14.01 6.04 13.12
N SER A 69 -15.27 5.82 13.50
CA SER A 69 -15.74 4.54 14.04
C SER A 69 -15.59 3.37 13.05
N PHE A 70 -15.51 3.66 11.75
CA PHE A 70 -15.08 2.66 10.76
C PHE A 70 -13.73 2.03 11.14
N TRP A 71 -12.74 2.86 11.48
CA TRP A 71 -11.40 2.37 11.81
C TRP A 71 -11.35 1.71 13.18
N THR A 72 -12.10 2.19 14.16
CA THR A 72 -12.06 1.64 15.53
C THR A 72 -12.94 0.41 15.71
N ASP A 73 -14.12 0.38 15.11
CA ASP A 73 -15.15 -0.62 15.42
C ASP A 73 -15.27 -1.66 14.32
N VAL A 74 -15.14 -1.27 13.04
CA VAL A 74 -15.23 -2.23 11.92
C VAL A 74 -13.88 -2.88 11.68
N VAL A 75 -12.84 -2.07 11.43
CA VAL A 75 -11.50 -2.56 11.15
C VAL A 75 -10.76 -2.93 12.44
N GLY A 76 -11.04 -2.24 13.55
CA GLY A 76 -10.38 -2.51 14.83
C GLY A 76 -10.69 -3.90 15.39
N ASP A 77 -11.95 -4.36 15.29
CA ASP A 77 -12.33 -5.74 15.64
C ASP A 77 -11.43 -6.78 14.94
N LEU A 78 -11.14 -6.55 13.65
CA LEU A 78 -10.29 -7.44 12.84
C LEU A 78 -8.80 -7.29 13.15
N ARG A 79 -8.34 -6.08 13.51
CA ARG A 79 -6.96 -5.87 13.96
C ARG A 79 -6.68 -6.55 15.30
N ASN A 80 -7.67 -6.64 16.19
CA ASN A 80 -7.51 -7.29 17.50
C ASN A 80 -7.12 -8.78 17.38
N LEU A 81 -7.42 -9.43 16.25
CA LEU A 81 -6.92 -10.78 15.95
C LEU A 81 -5.38 -10.87 16.06
N PHE A 82 -4.66 -9.81 15.71
CA PHE A 82 -3.18 -9.74 15.76
C PHE A 82 -2.63 -9.41 17.15
N VAL A 83 -3.50 -9.08 18.11
CA VAL A 83 -3.18 -8.99 19.54
C VAL A 83 -3.42 -10.35 20.20
N GLU A 84 -4.55 -10.97 19.87
CA GLU A 84 -5.01 -12.22 20.48
C GLU A 84 -4.20 -13.44 20.02
N HIS A 85 -3.56 -13.36 18.85
CA HIS A 85 -2.87 -14.48 18.22
C HIS A 85 -1.54 -14.08 17.60
N THR A 86 -0.70 -15.08 17.30
CA THR A 86 0.49 -14.88 16.46
C THR A 86 0.08 -14.41 15.06
N PHE A 87 1.00 -13.73 14.36
CA PHE A 87 0.72 -13.16 13.04
C PHE A 87 0.14 -14.20 12.07
N ASP A 88 0.74 -15.40 11.99
CA ASP A 88 0.28 -16.44 11.06
C ASP A 88 -1.14 -16.91 11.37
N VAL A 89 -1.47 -17.10 12.65
CA VAL A 89 -2.81 -17.54 13.07
C VAL A 89 -3.84 -16.42 12.84
N ALA A 90 -3.49 -15.17 13.17
CA ALA A 90 -4.33 -14.00 12.92
C ALA A 90 -4.59 -13.82 11.42
N TYR A 91 -3.54 -13.94 10.61
CA TYR A 91 -3.62 -13.85 9.15
C TYR A 91 -4.50 -14.95 8.56
N GLN A 92 -4.34 -16.20 8.98
CA GLN A 92 -5.21 -17.30 8.53
C GLN A 92 -6.67 -17.11 8.95
N LYS A 93 -6.93 -16.51 10.12
CA LYS A 93 -8.29 -16.15 10.53
C LYS A 93 -8.88 -15.04 9.65
N LEU A 94 -8.08 -14.01 9.36
CA LEU A 94 -8.49 -12.92 8.48
C LEU A 94 -8.74 -13.42 7.04
N MET A 95 -7.92 -14.36 6.55
CA MET A 95 -8.08 -14.99 5.23
C MET A 95 -9.42 -15.71 5.04
N LYS A 96 -10.11 -16.13 6.11
CA LYS A 96 -11.47 -16.66 6.01
C LYS A 96 -12.49 -15.62 5.51
N LEU A 97 -12.15 -14.34 5.62
CA LEU A 97 -12.96 -13.21 5.16
C LEU A 97 -12.45 -12.62 3.84
N ASP A 98 -11.43 -13.20 3.21
CA ASP A 98 -10.77 -12.60 2.03
C ASP A 98 -11.69 -12.51 0.80
N GLY A 99 -12.72 -13.37 0.74
CA GLY A 99 -13.78 -13.28 -0.27
C GLY A 99 -14.66 -12.03 -0.16
N HIS A 100 -14.50 -11.21 0.89
CA HIS A 100 -15.23 -9.98 1.09
C HIS A 100 -14.43 -8.74 0.67
N THR A 101 -15.11 -7.87 -0.08
CA THR A 101 -14.78 -6.43 -0.09
C THR A 101 -15.22 -5.78 1.22
N ILE A 102 -14.72 -4.58 1.52
CA ILE A 102 -15.17 -3.81 2.71
C ILE A 102 -16.70 -3.63 2.67
N THR A 103 -17.25 -3.19 1.53
CA THR A 103 -18.70 -3.01 1.32
C THR A 103 -19.46 -4.29 1.62
N SER A 104 -19.02 -5.44 1.07
CA SER A 104 -19.72 -6.71 1.25
C SER A 104 -19.65 -7.22 2.69
N TYR A 105 -18.52 -7.04 3.37
CA TYR A 105 -18.37 -7.39 4.78
C TYR A 105 -19.31 -6.56 5.66
N MET A 106 -19.31 -5.24 5.48
CA MET A 106 -20.18 -4.35 6.24
C MET A 106 -21.67 -4.64 6.00
N THR A 107 -22.03 -4.92 4.74
CA THR A 107 -23.42 -5.21 4.35
C THR A 107 -23.88 -6.58 4.88
N PHE A 108 -23.13 -7.64 4.60
CA PHE A 108 -23.59 -9.01 4.84
C PHE A 108 -23.20 -9.55 6.21
N VAL A 109 -22.07 -9.13 6.77
CA VAL A 109 -21.58 -9.59 8.08
C VAL A 109 -21.99 -8.63 9.18
N LYS A 110 -21.65 -7.34 9.06
CA LYS A 110 -21.99 -6.33 10.09
C LYS A 110 -23.43 -5.79 9.98
N LYS A 111 -24.17 -6.18 8.93
CA LYS A 111 -25.57 -5.78 8.67
C LYS A 111 -25.78 -4.26 8.69
N MET A 112 -24.81 -3.51 8.20
CA MET A 112 -24.86 -2.05 8.20
C MET A 112 -25.68 -1.50 7.03
N PRO A 113 -26.44 -0.40 7.22
CA PRO A 113 -27.14 0.25 6.12
C PRO A 113 -26.16 0.77 5.07
N TYR A 114 -26.53 0.63 3.79
CA TYR A 114 -25.67 1.07 2.68
C TYR A 114 -25.35 2.57 2.70
N SER A 115 -26.26 3.41 3.20
CA SER A 115 -26.00 4.85 3.35
C SER A 115 -24.85 5.15 4.33
N VAL A 116 -24.73 4.36 5.40
CA VAL A 116 -23.61 4.46 6.35
C VAL A 116 -22.31 4.04 5.69
N ILE A 117 -22.33 2.94 4.92
CA ILE A 117 -21.16 2.42 4.21
C ILE A 117 -20.62 3.49 3.24
N LYS A 118 -21.49 4.12 2.45
CA LYS A 118 -21.09 5.19 1.53
C LYS A 118 -20.62 6.46 2.22
N TRP A 119 -21.21 6.78 3.38
CA TRP A 119 -20.71 7.86 4.20
C TRP A 119 -19.30 7.60 4.73
N TYR A 120 -19.02 6.42 5.28
CA TYR A 120 -17.67 6.03 5.71
C TYR A 120 -16.66 6.05 4.56
N GLU A 121 -17.01 5.47 3.42
CA GLU A 121 -16.14 5.49 2.24
C GLU A 121 -15.73 6.92 1.85
N THR A 122 -16.68 7.85 1.88
CA THR A 122 -16.43 9.25 1.49
C THR A 122 -15.62 10.01 2.54
N MET A 123 -15.86 9.74 3.82
CA MET A 123 -15.26 10.51 4.92
C MET A 123 -13.88 10.00 5.35
N GLU A 124 -13.66 8.69 5.26
CA GLU A 124 -12.46 8.02 5.79
C GLU A 124 -11.51 7.55 4.70
N SER A 125 -11.94 7.60 3.44
CA SER A 125 -11.22 7.01 2.34
C SER A 125 -11.47 7.78 1.03
N ARG A 126 -11.02 7.19 -0.08
CA ARG A 126 -11.31 7.61 -1.43
C ARG A 126 -12.42 6.77 -2.03
N THR A 127 -13.18 7.36 -2.94
CA THR A 127 -14.22 6.67 -3.72
C THR A 127 -13.65 5.45 -4.43
N GLY A 128 -14.34 4.32 -4.33
CA GLY A 128 -13.99 3.02 -4.91
C GLY A 128 -13.13 2.15 -4.01
N LEU A 129 -12.53 2.68 -2.92
CA LEU A 129 -11.67 1.84 -2.07
C LEU A 129 -12.47 0.78 -1.32
N PHE A 130 -13.74 1.03 -0.99
CA PHE A 130 -14.54 0.07 -0.23
C PHE A 130 -14.91 -1.18 -1.06
N ASP A 131 -14.69 -1.13 -2.37
CA ASP A 131 -14.86 -2.26 -3.27
C ASP A 131 -13.58 -3.13 -3.38
N ASN A 132 -12.49 -2.73 -2.71
CA ASN A 132 -11.26 -3.54 -2.59
C ASN A 132 -11.34 -4.55 -1.44
N SER A 133 -10.32 -5.42 -1.36
CA SER A 133 -10.19 -6.47 -0.34
C SER A 133 -10.24 -5.92 1.08
N LEU A 134 -11.11 -6.52 1.91
CA LEU A 134 -11.17 -6.27 3.34
C LEU A 134 -9.83 -6.62 4.01
N THR A 135 -9.27 -7.79 3.69
CA THR A 135 -8.00 -8.25 4.26
C THR A 135 -6.88 -7.25 3.99
N ALA A 136 -6.74 -6.81 2.73
CA ALA A 136 -5.71 -5.84 2.36
C ALA A 136 -5.85 -4.54 3.16
N THR A 137 -7.09 -4.08 3.38
CA THR A 137 -7.38 -2.89 4.18
C THR A 137 -7.02 -3.07 5.65
N VAL A 138 -7.36 -4.21 6.26
CA VAL A 138 -7.01 -4.50 7.64
C VAL A 138 -5.50 -4.53 7.82
N LEU A 139 -4.77 -5.22 6.93
CA LEU A 139 -3.31 -5.30 6.97
C LEU A 139 -2.65 -3.93 6.76
N ALA A 140 -3.13 -3.14 5.80
CA ALA A 140 -2.66 -1.77 5.60
C ALA A 140 -2.88 -0.89 6.83
N SER A 141 -4.03 -1.06 7.51
CA SER A 141 -4.35 -0.29 8.71
C SER A 141 -3.45 -0.61 9.91
N LEU A 142 -2.87 -1.82 9.98
CA LEU A 142 -1.91 -2.17 11.05
C LEU A 142 -0.67 -1.28 11.03
N VAL A 143 -0.26 -0.77 9.87
CA VAL A 143 0.91 0.14 9.75
C VAL A 143 0.64 1.48 10.45
N PHE A 144 -0.61 1.95 10.41
CA PHE A 144 -1.01 3.25 10.97
C PHE A 144 -1.61 3.16 12.37
N MET A 145 -2.21 2.01 12.71
CA MET A 145 -2.99 1.80 13.93
C MET A 145 -2.73 0.40 14.52
N ASP A 146 -1.45 0.06 14.74
CA ASP A 146 -1.08 -1.21 15.38
C ASP A 146 -1.61 -1.25 16.82
N PRO A 147 -2.54 -2.14 17.17
CA PRO A 147 -3.08 -2.21 18.52
C PRO A 147 -2.04 -2.64 19.58
N ARG A 148 -0.90 -3.22 19.17
CA ARG A 148 0.18 -3.66 20.08
C ARG A 148 1.14 -2.53 20.47
N ALA A 149 1.23 -1.49 19.65
CA ALA A 149 2.10 -0.34 19.93
C ALA A 149 1.61 0.49 21.14
N GLY A 150 0.39 0.22 21.64
CA GLY A 150 -0.28 1.07 22.61
C GLY A 150 -0.61 2.45 22.00
N MET A 151 -1.13 3.38 22.80
CA MET A 151 -1.27 4.79 22.39
C MET A 151 0.08 5.51 22.23
N ASN A 152 1.21 4.80 22.34
CA ASN A 152 2.52 5.40 22.19
C ASN A 152 2.71 5.76 20.71
N GLU A 153 3.01 7.04 20.45
CA GLU A 153 3.25 7.57 19.11
C GLU A 153 4.31 6.69 18.42
N ILE A 154 3.91 5.98 17.36
CA ILE A 154 4.88 5.36 16.45
C ILE A 154 5.70 6.52 15.87
N ASP A 155 7.01 6.50 16.09
CA ASP A 155 7.90 7.50 15.51
C ASP A 155 8.00 7.26 14.00
N TRP A 156 7.43 8.19 13.23
CA TRP A 156 7.53 8.19 11.79
C TRP A 156 8.78 8.94 11.35
N PHE A 157 9.63 8.26 10.58
CA PHE A 157 10.85 8.83 10.05
C PHE A 157 10.72 9.09 8.54
N CYS A 158 11.39 10.14 8.07
CA CYS A 158 11.64 10.37 6.66
C CYS A 158 13.14 10.55 6.44
N PHE A 159 13.60 10.26 5.21
CA PHE A 159 14.99 10.51 4.85
C PHE A 159 15.19 11.99 4.54
N ASP A 160 16.16 12.61 5.22
CA ASP A 160 16.62 13.94 4.84
C ASP A 160 17.24 13.90 3.45
N GLY A 161 16.86 14.84 2.57
CA GLY A 161 17.18 14.79 1.14
C GLY A 161 16.27 13.87 0.29
N GLY A 162 15.25 13.25 0.89
CA GLY A 162 14.28 12.40 0.21
C GLY A 162 14.72 10.93 0.05
N SER A 163 13.80 10.06 -0.36
CA SER A 163 14.04 8.60 -0.44
C SER A 163 15.13 8.20 -1.46
N GLU A 164 15.51 9.10 -2.38
CA GLU A 164 16.58 8.88 -3.36
C GLU A 164 17.94 8.57 -2.70
N VAL A 165 18.18 9.08 -1.48
CA VAL A 165 19.42 8.86 -0.73
C VAL A 165 19.69 7.36 -0.54
N ILE A 166 18.65 6.56 -0.31
CA ILE A 166 18.78 5.11 -0.19
C ILE A 166 19.26 4.49 -1.50
N HIS A 167 18.68 4.90 -2.63
CA HIS A 167 19.04 4.35 -3.94
C HIS A 167 20.48 4.68 -4.34
N LYS A 168 20.96 5.88 -3.99
CA LYS A 168 22.37 6.27 -4.18
C LYS A 168 23.31 5.39 -3.36
N ALA A 169 23.03 5.25 -2.06
CA ALA A 169 23.84 4.42 -1.16
C ALA A 169 23.87 2.94 -1.59
N MET A 170 22.74 2.38 -2.01
CA MET A 170 22.67 1.01 -2.55
C MET A 170 23.50 0.88 -3.83
N THR A 171 23.39 1.84 -4.75
CA THR A 171 24.13 1.82 -6.02
C THR A 171 25.63 1.93 -5.80
N GLU A 172 26.08 2.70 -4.81
CA GLU A 172 27.48 2.81 -4.43
C GLU A 172 28.04 1.48 -3.91
N LYS A 173 27.25 0.77 -3.08
CA LYS A 173 27.66 -0.48 -2.41
C LYS A 173 27.74 -1.69 -3.33
N ILE A 174 26.94 -1.77 -4.39
CA ILE A 174 26.96 -2.92 -5.31
C ILE A 174 28.17 -2.87 -6.24
N SER A 175 28.83 -4.03 -6.41
CA SER A 175 29.99 -4.20 -7.29
C SER A 175 29.61 -4.08 -8.77
N THR A 176 28.55 -4.76 -9.17
CA THR A 176 27.99 -4.69 -10.52
C THR A 176 26.94 -3.58 -10.57
N LYS A 177 27.22 -2.51 -11.32
CA LYS A 177 26.28 -1.38 -11.45
C LYS A 177 25.06 -1.74 -12.31
N PRO A 178 23.89 -1.15 -12.07
CA PRO A 178 22.70 -1.41 -12.87
C PRO A 178 22.88 -0.92 -14.31
N THR A 179 22.47 -1.74 -15.27
CA THR A 179 22.47 -1.34 -16.68
C THR A 179 21.12 -0.71 -17.02
N LEU A 180 21.12 0.57 -17.38
CA LEU A 180 19.92 1.31 -17.75
C LEU A 180 19.57 1.14 -19.23
N ASN A 181 18.30 1.39 -19.57
CA ASN A 181 17.75 1.27 -20.93
C ASN A 181 17.77 -0.16 -21.50
N TYR A 182 17.67 -1.16 -20.63
CA TYR A 182 17.51 -2.57 -20.97
C TYR A 182 16.11 -3.03 -20.56
N ARG A 183 15.14 -2.95 -21.47
CA ARG A 183 13.78 -3.40 -21.19
C ARG A 183 13.65 -4.88 -21.49
N ALA A 184 13.47 -5.72 -20.47
CA ALA A 184 13.18 -7.13 -20.69
C ALA A 184 11.83 -7.29 -21.40
N ILE A 185 11.79 -8.05 -22.49
CA ILE A 185 10.58 -8.26 -23.31
C ILE A 185 10.20 -9.73 -23.48
N ALA A 186 11.13 -10.66 -23.26
CA ALA A 186 10.84 -12.10 -23.30
C ALA A 186 11.78 -12.88 -22.38
N LEU A 187 11.25 -13.94 -21.77
CA LEU A 187 12.02 -14.96 -21.06
C LEU A 187 11.70 -16.32 -21.67
N ARG A 188 12.74 -17.12 -21.91
CA ARG A 188 12.61 -18.52 -22.31
C ARG A 188 13.61 -19.39 -21.57
N GLU A 189 13.17 -20.57 -21.19
CA GLU A 189 14.05 -21.64 -20.75
C GLU A 189 14.88 -22.15 -21.93
N THR A 190 16.15 -22.42 -21.69
CA THR A 190 17.14 -22.87 -22.67
C THR A 190 18.04 -23.95 -22.07
N ASP A 191 18.66 -24.76 -22.93
CA ASP A 191 19.48 -25.92 -22.57
C ASP A 191 18.75 -26.88 -21.62
N ASP A 192 17.58 -27.35 -22.06
CA ASP A 192 16.80 -28.38 -21.36
C ASP A 192 16.51 -28.08 -19.87
N GLY A 193 16.42 -26.79 -19.53
CA GLY A 193 16.08 -26.33 -18.17
C GLY A 193 17.24 -25.84 -17.33
N GLU A 194 18.47 -25.90 -17.84
CA GLU A 194 19.66 -25.45 -17.09
C GLU A 194 19.85 -23.93 -17.12
N SER A 195 19.21 -23.24 -18.07
CA SER A 195 19.35 -21.80 -18.18
C SER A 195 18.08 -21.08 -18.63
N ILE A 196 18.09 -19.76 -18.44
CA ILE A 196 17.05 -18.85 -18.91
C ILE A 196 17.72 -17.80 -19.80
N THR A 197 17.22 -17.70 -21.03
CA THR A 197 17.58 -16.63 -21.95
C THR A 197 16.56 -15.49 -21.85
N ILE A 198 17.06 -14.27 -21.63
CA ILE A 198 16.28 -13.04 -21.60
C ILE A 198 16.55 -12.26 -22.88
N THR A 199 15.49 -11.84 -23.57
CA THR A 199 15.56 -10.88 -24.66
C THR A 199 15.29 -9.48 -24.11
N PHE A 200 16.21 -8.56 -24.35
CA PHE A 200 16.09 -7.15 -24.00
C PHE A 200 15.87 -6.30 -25.24
N ASP A 201 14.96 -5.33 -25.14
CA ASP A 201 14.76 -4.26 -26.10
C ASP A 201 15.52 -3.00 -25.64
N LEU A 202 16.35 -2.49 -26.54
CA LEU A 202 17.23 -1.34 -26.33
C LEU A 202 16.76 -0.09 -27.11
N SER A 203 15.67 -0.20 -27.88
CA SER A 203 15.18 0.87 -28.76
C SER A 203 14.78 2.16 -28.03
N GLY A 204 14.40 2.06 -26.75
CA GLY A 204 14.07 3.21 -25.90
C GLY A 204 15.27 3.97 -25.33
N GLY A 205 16.50 3.55 -25.64
CA GLY A 205 17.71 4.21 -25.14
C GLY A 205 18.01 5.54 -25.86
N PRO A 206 18.73 6.47 -25.20
CA PRO A 206 19.10 7.76 -25.80
C PRO A 206 20.13 7.63 -26.95
N ARG A 207 20.83 6.48 -27.06
CA ARG A 207 21.70 6.15 -28.19
C ARG A 207 20.98 5.24 -29.17
N LYS A 208 20.92 5.65 -30.43
CA LYS A 208 20.52 4.76 -31.54
C LYS A 208 21.60 3.68 -31.71
N LEU A 209 21.26 2.45 -31.34
CA LEU A 209 22.11 1.28 -31.54
C LEU A 209 21.78 0.63 -32.88
N ALA A 210 22.77 0.02 -33.53
CA ALA A 210 22.59 -0.74 -34.77
C ALA A 210 21.70 -1.99 -34.56
N THR A 211 21.68 -2.51 -33.33
CA THR A 211 20.84 -3.63 -32.92
C THR A 211 19.83 -3.15 -31.88
N SER A 212 18.54 -3.38 -32.15
CA SER A 212 17.44 -2.98 -31.26
C SER A 212 17.19 -3.99 -30.14
N GLN A 213 17.68 -5.22 -30.27
CA GLN A 213 17.47 -6.29 -29.29
C GLN A 213 18.76 -7.04 -28.99
N VAL A 214 18.90 -7.50 -27.75
CA VAL A 214 20.02 -8.35 -27.33
C VAL A 214 19.50 -9.49 -26.45
N GLU A 215 20.07 -10.67 -26.62
CA GLU A 215 19.79 -11.83 -25.77
C GLU A 215 20.94 -12.05 -24.79
N LYS A 216 20.59 -12.40 -23.55
CA LYS A 216 21.56 -12.79 -22.52
C LYS A 216 21.08 -14.04 -21.81
N LYS A 217 22.03 -14.90 -21.47
CA LYS A 217 21.80 -16.20 -20.84
C LYS A 217 22.20 -16.16 -19.37
N TYR A 218 21.37 -16.72 -18.51
CA TYR A 218 21.57 -16.77 -17.07
C TYR A 218 21.20 -18.14 -16.53
N SER A 219 21.86 -18.61 -15.47
CA SER A 219 21.42 -19.83 -14.76
C SER A 219 20.14 -19.60 -13.98
N HIS A 220 19.94 -18.39 -13.44
CA HIS A 220 18.75 -18.00 -12.68
C HIS A 220 18.36 -16.56 -12.99
N VAL A 221 17.05 -16.28 -12.95
CA VAL A 221 16.50 -14.94 -13.18
C VAL A 221 15.57 -14.59 -12.03
N ILE A 222 15.85 -13.45 -11.38
CA ILE A 222 15.00 -12.87 -10.35
C ILE A 222 14.29 -11.67 -10.98
N SER A 223 12.97 -11.73 -11.10
CA SER A 223 12.17 -10.58 -11.54
C SER A 223 11.73 -9.76 -10.35
N THR A 224 12.11 -8.49 -10.34
CA THR A 224 11.64 -7.49 -9.37
C THR A 224 10.69 -6.47 -10.02
N MET A 225 10.20 -6.77 -11.22
CA MET A 225 9.24 -5.92 -11.93
C MET A 225 7.88 -5.97 -11.23
N SER A 226 7.12 -4.88 -11.31
CA SER A 226 5.70 -4.92 -10.93
C SER A 226 4.97 -5.94 -11.81
N MET A 227 3.90 -6.57 -11.31
CA MET A 227 3.14 -7.55 -12.12
C MET A 227 2.56 -6.91 -13.38
N ALA A 228 2.18 -5.63 -13.31
CA ALA A 228 1.72 -4.86 -14.48
C ALA A 228 2.76 -4.80 -15.60
N CYS A 229 4.04 -4.61 -15.25
CA CYS A 229 5.14 -4.65 -16.22
C CYS A 229 5.46 -6.08 -16.65
N LEU A 230 5.44 -7.05 -15.72
CA LEU A 230 5.70 -8.45 -16.01
C LEU A 230 4.69 -9.05 -17.00
N ARG A 231 3.43 -8.60 -16.97
CA ARG A 231 2.38 -8.97 -17.93
C ARG A 231 2.74 -8.66 -19.38
N MET A 232 3.56 -7.63 -19.60
CA MET A 232 4.01 -7.21 -20.93
C MET A 232 5.19 -8.04 -21.44
N VAL A 233 5.79 -8.86 -20.59
CA VAL A 233 6.91 -9.73 -20.93
C VAL A 233 6.38 -11.06 -21.46
N ASN A 234 6.93 -11.54 -22.58
CA ASN A 234 6.58 -12.84 -23.10
C ASN A 234 7.16 -13.95 -22.22
N LEU A 235 6.30 -14.60 -21.44
CA LEU A 235 6.61 -15.71 -20.55
C LEU A 235 6.16 -17.08 -21.10
N LYS A 236 5.84 -17.19 -22.40
CA LYS A 236 5.41 -18.48 -22.98
C LYS A 236 6.50 -19.54 -22.94
N GLY A 237 7.76 -19.13 -22.98
CA GLY A 237 8.92 -20.01 -22.95
C GLY A 237 9.34 -20.43 -21.54
N VAL A 238 8.59 -20.07 -20.50
CA VAL A 238 8.83 -20.55 -19.12
C VAL A 238 7.63 -21.37 -18.65
N TYR A 239 7.89 -22.49 -17.97
CA TYR A 239 6.84 -23.44 -17.53
C TYR A 239 6.05 -22.95 -16.32
N LEU A 240 5.43 -21.76 -16.42
CA LEU A 240 4.49 -21.26 -15.41
C LEU A 240 3.17 -22.02 -15.49
N SER A 241 2.61 -22.38 -14.33
CA SER A 241 1.27 -22.96 -14.24
C SER A 241 0.20 -21.96 -14.70
N ASN A 242 -0.98 -22.45 -15.08
CA ASN A 242 -2.07 -21.57 -15.53
C ASN A 242 -2.44 -20.54 -14.44
N GLY A 243 -2.53 -20.95 -13.17
CA GLY A 243 -2.79 -20.03 -12.07
C GLY A 243 -1.73 -18.93 -11.93
N GLN A 244 -0.44 -19.26 -12.08
CA GLN A 244 0.64 -18.25 -12.08
C GLN A 244 0.54 -17.27 -13.27
N ARG A 245 0.11 -17.77 -14.43
CA ARG A 245 -0.12 -16.92 -15.61
C ARG A 245 -1.33 -16.01 -15.42
N ASP A 246 -2.39 -16.49 -14.81
CA ASP A 246 -3.62 -15.70 -14.62
C ASP A 246 -3.41 -14.58 -13.59
N ILE A 247 -2.70 -14.88 -12.50
CA ILE A 247 -2.29 -13.88 -11.50
C ILE A 247 -1.47 -12.75 -12.14
N SER A 248 -0.51 -13.10 -13.02
CA SER A 248 0.31 -12.09 -13.69
C SER A 248 -0.46 -11.29 -14.75
N LYS A 249 -1.57 -11.81 -15.28
CA LYS A 249 -2.33 -11.15 -16.36
C LYS A 249 -3.49 -10.29 -15.87
N THR A 250 -4.25 -10.73 -14.87
CA THR A 250 -5.62 -10.21 -14.72
C THR A 250 -6.07 -10.02 -13.28
N THR A 251 -5.51 -10.75 -12.31
CA THR A 251 -6.19 -10.91 -11.00
C THR A 251 -5.73 -9.94 -9.92
N LEU A 252 -4.48 -9.45 -9.96
CA LEU A 252 -3.98 -8.54 -8.92
C LEU A 252 -4.30 -7.08 -9.25
N HIS A 253 -5.14 -6.47 -8.40
CA HIS A 253 -5.46 -5.05 -8.45
C HIS A 253 -4.28 -4.20 -7.94
N PHE A 254 -4.00 -3.09 -8.64
CA PHE A 254 -3.03 -2.09 -8.22
C PHE A 254 -3.75 -0.79 -7.89
N ASP A 255 -3.48 -0.26 -6.71
CA ASP A 255 -3.98 1.04 -6.29
C ASP A 255 -3.34 2.16 -7.10
N HIS A 256 -4.17 3.03 -7.69
CA HIS A 256 -3.73 4.28 -8.29
C HIS A 256 -3.71 5.36 -7.19
N PHE A 257 -2.53 5.74 -6.70
CA PHE A 257 -2.37 6.79 -5.68
C PHE A 257 -2.49 8.19 -6.28
#